data_AF-M1AKX5-F1
#
_entry.id   AF-M1AKX5-F1
#
_cell.length_a   1.000
_cell.length_b   1.000
_cell.length_c   1.000
_cell.angle_alpha   90.00
_cell.angle_beta   90.00
_cell.angle_gamma   90.00
#
_symmetry.space_group_name_H-M   'P 1'
#
loop_
_entity.id
_entity.type
_entity.pdbx_description
1 polymer ?
#
loop_
_entity_poly.entity_id
_entity_poly.type
_entity_poly.pdbx_seq_one_letter_code
_entity_poly.pdbx_strand_id
1 'polypeptide(L)'
;MSCGDEIPEGKVEISCSVNSSPGTSEVFICAALYLRLKKDSDACSGGRQRKAARIADLLNPGTRASKDLVVQFLLASNRDLEEVIITRPVHVKLKFDCPKHPKADNSKDIIMTDTSVNVNVALK
;
A
#
# COMPACT_ATOMS: atom_id res chain seq x y z
N MET A 1 7.38 -3.10 -23.55
CA MET A 1 6.46 -4.09 -22.97
C MET A 1 7.30 -5.25 -22.47
N SER A 2 7.76 -5.20 -21.22
CA SER A 2 8.36 -6.38 -20.60
C SER A 2 7.25 -7.28 -20.06
N CYS A 3 7.39 -8.58 -20.24
CA CYS A 3 6.56 -9.60 -19.62
C CYS A 3 6.43 -9.30 -18.12
N GLY A 4 5.20 -9.35 -17.61
CA GLY A 4 4.90 -8.99 -16.23
C GLY A 4 5.61 -9.92 -15.26
N ASP A 5 6.69 -9.42 -14.66
CA ASP A 5 7.25 -10.02 -13.47
C ASP A 5 6.16 -10.01 -12.39
N GLU A 6 5.92 -11.16 -11.76
CA GLU A 6 4.97 -11.25 -10.66
C GLU A 6 5.45 -10.35 -9.52
N ILE A 7 4.68 -9.31 -9.18
CA ILE A 7 4.97 -8.45 -8.03
C ILE A 7 4.97 -9.34 -6.78
N PRO A 8 6.08 -9.39 -6.00
CA PRO A 8 6.15 -10.24 -4.81
C PRO A 8 5.01 -9.93 -3.82
N GLU A 9 4.51 -10.96 -3.15
CA GLU A 9 3.45 -10.81 -2.14
C GLU A 9 3.85 -9.75 -1.09
N GLY A 10 2.96 -8.79 -0.84
CA GLY A 10 3.22 -7.68 0.09
C GLY A 10 3.94 -6.48 -0.51
N LYS A 11 4.27 -6.49 -1.81
CA LYS A 11 4.76 -5.32 -2.55
C LYS A 11 3.67 -4.75 -3.45
N VAL A 12 3.76 -3.44 -3.68
CA VAL A 12 2.90 -2.71 -4.63
C VAL A 12 3.85 -1.97 -5.57
N GLU A 13 3.70 -2.22 -6.87
CA GLU A 13 4.41 -1.48 -7.90
C GLU A 13 3.47 -0.44 -8.52
N ILE A 14 3.96 0.78 -8.68
CA ILE A 14 3.22 1.89 -9.27
C ILE A 14 4.12 2.51 -10.33
N SER A 15 3.76 2.31 -11.60
CA SER A 15 4.47 2.88 -12.75
C SER A 15 3.66 4.04 -13.30
N CYS A 16 4.20 5.26 -13.22
CA CYS A 16 3.59 6.44 -13.81
C CYS A 16 4.64 7.37 -14.43
N SER A 17 4.25 8.05 -15.50
CA SER A 17 5.06 9.13 -16.08
C SER A 17 4.69 10.45 -15.42
N VAL A 18 5.71 11.18 -14.96
CA VAL A 18 5.55 12.48 -14.33
C VAL A 18 6.37 13.51 -15.09
N ASN A 19 5.72 14.57 -15.57
CA ASN A 19 6.42 15.70 -16.15
C ASN A 19 6.87 16.62 -15.00
N SER A 20 8.18 16.74 -14.79
CA SER A 20 8.74 17.69 -13.83
C SER A 20 9.45 18.82 -14.57
N SER A 21 9.33 20.03 -14.03
CA SER A 21 10.12 21.18 -14.44
C SER A 21 11.29 21.39 -13.45
N PRO A 22 12.32 22.16 -13.85
CA PRO A 22 13.35 22.64 -12.91
C PRO A 22 12.77 23.13 -11.59
N GLY A 23 13.45 22.78 -10.49
CA GLY A 23 13.10 23.24 -9.15
C GLY A 23 12.52 22.12 -8.29
N THR A 24 11.36 22.38 -7.67
CA THR A 24 10.73 21.44 -6.75
C THR A 24 9.43 20.92 -7.34
N SER A 25 9.28 19.60 -7.40
CA SER A 25 8.07 18.92 -7.83
C SER A 25 7.55 18.01 -6.72
N GLU A 26 6.23 17.84 -6.63
CA GLU A 26 5.61 16.93 -5.67
C GLU A 26 4.69 15.95 -6.39
N VAL A 27 4.75 14.68 -6.00
CA VAL A 27 3.86 13.61 -6.49
C VAL A 27 3.07 13.06 -5.32
N PHE A 28 1.75 12.98 -5.50
CA PHE A 28 0.83 12.41 -4.54
C PHE A 28 0.28 11.11 -5.11
N ILE A 29 0.57 10.01 -4.43
CA ILE A 29 0.05 8.70 -4.76
C ILE A 29 -1.07 8.40 -3.77
N CYS A 30 -2.30 8.32 -4.28
CA CYS A 30 -3.48 7.94 -3.52
C CYS A 30 -3.98 6.59 -4.00
N ALA A 31 -3.95 5.57 -3.14
CA ALA A 31 -4.36 4.21 -3.47
C ALA A 31 -5.22 3.60 -2.36
N ALA A 32 -6.12 2.69 -2.73
CA ALA A 32 -6.84 1.84 -1.78
C ALA A 32 -6.21 0.44 -1.80
N LEU A 33 -5.61 0.04 -0.69
CA LEU A 33 -5.07 -1.30 -0.51
C LEU A 33 -6.17 -2.26 -0.05
N TYR A 34 -6.37 -3.33 -0.79
CA TYR A 34 -7.28 -4.41 -0.40
C TYR A 34 -6.46 -5.52 0.27
N LEU A 35 -6.60 -5.62 1.58
CA LEU A 35 -5.83 -6.52 2.42
C LEU A 35 -6.69 -7.72 2.80
N ARG A 36 -6.11 -8.91 2.77
CA ARG A 36 -6.69 -10.13 3.31
C ARG A 36 -5.67 -10.83 4.19
N LEU A 37 -6.13 -11.66 5.11
CA LEU A 37 -5.21 -12.53 5.84
C LEU A 37 -4.61 -13.54 4.86
N LYS A 38 -3.30 -13.77 4.97
CA LYS A 38 -2.64 -14.84 4.21
C LYS A 38 -3.22 -16.18 4.66
N LYS A 39 -3.59 -17.03 3.70
CA LYS A 39 -3.97 -18.41 3.97
C LYS A 39 -2.72 -19.15 4.45
N ASP A 40 -2.66 -19.49 5.72
CA ASP A 40 -1.58 -20.31 6.25
C ASP A 40 -1.84 -21.78 5.83
N SER A 41 -0.90 -22.40 5.11
CA SER A 41 -0.93 -23.84 4.81
C SER A 41 -0.53 -24.69 6.03
N ASP A 42 0.04 -24.07 7.06
CA ASP A 42 0.53 -24.76 8.25
C ASP A 42 -0.54 -24.81 9.34
N ALA A 43 -0.86 -26.04 9.75
CA ALA A 43 -1.82 -26.43 10.79
C ALA A 43 -1.57 -25.86 12.20
N CYS A 44 -0.61 -24.93 12.35
CA CYS A 44 -0.26 -24.28 13.60
C CYS A 44 -0.75 -22.80 13.69
N SER A 45 -1.46 -22.31 12.68
CA SER A 45 -1.97 -20.94 12.59
C SER A 45 -3.08 -20.67 13.61
N GLY A 46 -2.86 -19.67 14.46
CA GLY A 46 -3.65 -19.35 15.65
C GLY A 46 -5.17 -19.35 15.45
N GLY A 47 -5.88 -19.91 16.43
CA GLY A 47 -7.34 -20.04 16.42
C GLY A 47 -8.07 -18.73 16.08
N ARG A 48 -9.36 -18.85 15.70
CA ARG A 48 -10.26 -17.76 15.25
C ARG A 48 -10.07 -16.43 16.00
N GLN A 49 -9.81 -16.50 17.32
CA GLN A 49 -9.44 -15.36 18.17
C GLN A 49 -8.26 -14.52 17.65
N ARG A 50 -7.14 -15.15 17.28
CA ARG A 50 -5.95 -14.45 16.78
C ARG A 50 -6.23 -13.80 15.42
N LYS A 51 -6.96 -14.49 14.54
CA LYS A 51 -7.38 -13.93 13.23
C LYS A 51 -8.28 -12.71 13.42
N ALA A 52 -9.28 -12.80 14.30
CA ALA A 52 -10.16 -11.68 14.64
C ALA A 52 -9.38 -10.50 15.24
N ALA A 53 -8.46 -10.76 16.18
CA ALA A 53 -7.60 -9.73 16.77
C ALA A 53 -6.74 -9.02 15.71
N ARG A 54 -6.16 -9.78 14.77
CA ARG A 54 -5.33 -9.23 13.68
C ARG A 54 -6.15 -8.38 12.71
N ILE A 55 -7.36 -8.78 12.35
CA ILE A 55 -8.29 -7.96 11.55
C ILE A 55 -8.66 -6.68 12.30
N ALA A 56 -8.94 -6.78 13.60
CA ALA A 56 -9.25 -5.61 14.42
C ALA A 56 -8.05 -4.63 14.51
N ASP A 57 -6.83 -5.14 14.65
CA ASP A 57 -5.61 -4.32 14.57
C ASP A 57 -5.47 -3.65 13.20
N LEU A 58 -5.72 -4.40 12.13
CA LEU A 58 -5.73 -3.88 10.76
C LEU A 58 -6.86 -2.91 10.47
N LEU A 59 -7.87 -2.76 11.33
CA LEU A 59 -8.91 -1.73 11.21
C LEU A 59 -8.57 -0.45 12.00
N ASN A 60 -7.61 -0.52 12.93
CA ASN A 60 -7.19 0.58 13.81
C ASN A 60 -8.38 1.36 14.38
N PRO A 61 -9.20 0.74 15.24
CA PRO A 61 -10.51 1.26 15.65
C PRO A 61 -10.43 2.42 16.65
N GLY A 62 -9.25 3.02 16.85
CA GLY A 62 -9.03 4.22 17.67
C GLY A 62 -8.95 4.00 19.18
N THR A 63 -9.68 3.01 19.73
CA THR A 63 -9.66 2.69 21.18
C THR A 63 -9.59 1.18 21.43
N ARG A 64 -9.17 0.80 22.64
CA ARG A 64 -9.18 -0.62 23.05
C ARG A 64 -10.60 -1.19 23.13
N ALA A 65 -11.57 -0.42 23.62
CA ALA A 65 -12.96 -0.88 23.72
C ALA A 65 -13.57 -1.15 22.33
N SER A 66 -13.30 -0.27 21.36
CA SER A 66 -13.74 -0.50 19.98
C SER A 66 -13.04 -1.68 19.33
N LYS A 67 -11.75 -1.92 19.65
CA LYS A 67 -11.06 -3.15 19.23
C LYS A 67 -11.75 -4.40 19.77
N ASP A 68 -12.08 -4.44 21.05
CA ASP A 68 -12.72 -5.60 21.66
C ASP A 68 -14.11 -5.88 21.07
N LEU A 69 -14.89 -4.83 20.76
CA LEU A 69 -16.17 -4.96 20.05
C LEU A 69 -16.01 -5.53 18.64
N VAL A 70 -15.02 -5.06 17.88
CA VAL A 70 -14.72 -5.59 16.53
C VAL A 70 -14.32 -7.06 16.62
N VAL A 71 -13.49 -7.42 17.59
CA VAL A 71 -13.10 -8.82 17.82
C VAL A 71 -14.32 -9.68 18.15
N GLN A 72 -15.17 -9.26 19.09
CA GLN A 72 -16.40 -9.98 19.44
C GLN A 72 -17.33 -10.15 18.24
N PHE A 73 -17.51 -9.09 17.44
CA PHE A 73 -18.31 -9.13 16.22
C PHE A 73 -17.77 -10.16 15.21
N LEU A 74 -16.46 -10.17 14.97
CA LEU A 74 -15.82 -11.11 14.04
C LEU A 74 -15.94 -12.56 14.54
N LEU A 75 -15.82 -12.78 15.84
CA LEU A 75 -15.97 -14.10 16.47
C LEU A 75 -17.40 -14.62 16.37
N ALA A 76 -18.38 -13.76 16.57
CA ALA A 76 -19.80 -14.12 16.48
C ALA A 76 -20.27 -14.32 15.02
N SER A 77 -19.54 -13.78 14.04
CA SER A 77 -19.85 -14.00 12.63
C SER A 77 -19.58 -15.46 12.24
N ASN A 78 -20.36 -16.02 11.31
CA ASN A 78 -20.09 -17.35 10.72
C ASN A 78 -19.17 -17.28 9.49
N ARG A 79 -18.61 -16.10 9.18
CA ARG A 79 -17.76 -15.91 8.00
C ARG A 79 -16.38 -16.55 8.21
N ASP A 80 -15.75 -16.94 7.12
CA ASP A 80 -14.33 -17.22 7.12
C ASP A 80 -13.58 -15.89 7.25
N LEU A 81 -12.75 -15.77 8.29
CA LEU A 81 -11.98 -14.57 8.57
C LEU A 81 -10.83 -14.38 7.56
N GLU A 82 -10.42 -15.44 6.84
CA GLU A 82 -9.41 -15.32 5.79
C GLU A 82 -9.95 -14.72 4.48
N GLU A 83 -11.26 -14.82 4.27
CA GLU A 83 -11.97 -14.23 3.12
C GLU A 83 -12.45 -12.79 3.40
N VAL A 84 -12.21 -12.27 4.61
CA VAL A 84 -12.51 -10.87 4.94
C VAL A 84 -11.49 -9.96 4.26
N ILE A 85 -11.98 -9.09 3.37
CA ILE A 85 -11.20 -8.04 2.72
C ILE A 85 -11.33 -6.75 3.53
N ILE A 86 -10.18 -6.18 3.90
CA ILE A 86 -10.06 -4.90 4.60
C ILE A 86 -9.48 -3.89 3.63
N THR A 87 -10.19 -2.78 3.41
CA THR A 87 -9.69 -1.69 2.57
C THR A 87 -8.94 -0.66 3.42
N ARG A 88 -7.70 -0.32 3.03
CA ARG A 88 -6.90 0.72 3.67
C ARG A 88 -6.47 1.78 2.65
N PRO A 89 -6.87 3.06 2.84
CA PRO A 89 -6.33 4.13 2.01
C PRO A 89 -4.85 4.36 2.34
N VAL A 90 -4.04 4.55 1.32
CA VAL A 90 -2.63 4.90 1.42
C VAL A 90 -2.41 6.19 0.63
N HIS A 91 -1.80 7.16 1.30
CA HIS A 91 -1.37 8.42 0.72
C HIS A 91 0.15 8.55 0.87
N VAL A 92 0.87 8.52 -0.24
CA VAL A 92 2.32 8.74 -0.27
C VAL A 92 2.59 10.08 -0.96
N LYS A 93 3.28 10.96 -0.26
CA LYS A 93 3.78 12.23 -0.81
C LYS A 93 5.27 12.09 -1.09
N LEU A 94 5.66 12.22 -2.35
CA LEU A 94 7.05 12.25 -2.79
C LEU A 94 7.42 13.68 -3.17
N LYS A 95 8.49 14.21 -2.59
CA LYS A 95 9.04 15.52 -2.94
C LYS A 95 10.34 15.32 -3.68
N PHE A 96 10.43 15.88 -4.88
CA PHE A 96 11.60 15.84 -5.73
C PHE A 96 12.21 17.24 -5.79
N ASP A 97 13.44 17.36 -5.32
CA ASP A 97 14.25 18.56 -5.51
C ASP A 97 15.23 18.29 -6.67
N CYS A 98 14.93 18.88 -7.83
CA CYS A 98 15.67 18.68 -9.08
C CYS A 98 16.36 19.98 -9.52
N PRO A 99 17.44 20.40 -8.83
CA PRO A 99 18.14 21.66 -9.14
C PRO A 99 18.89 21.61 -10.48
N LYS A 100 19.33 20.42 -10.91
CA LYS A 100 19.97 20.17 -12.22
C LYS A 100 19.12 19.18 -12.99
N HIS A 101 18.08 19.66 -13.68
CA HIS A 101 17.30 18.86 -14.60
C HIS A 101 18.00 18.83 -15.98
N PRO A 102 18.00 17.69 -16.69
CA PRO A 102 18.41 17.66 -18.10
C PRO A 102 17.57 18.65 -18.89
N LYS A 103 18.21 19.48 -19.70
CA LYS A 103 17.54 20.47 -20.56
C LYS A 103 17.87 20.14 -22.00
N ALA A 104 16.85 20.06 -22.84
CA ALA A 104 17.07 19.89 -24.26
C ALA A 104 17.56 21.21 -24.89
N ASP A 105 18.24 21.11 -26.03
CA ASP A 105 18.79 22.27 -26.74
C ASP A 105 17.71 23.24 -27.24
N ASN A 106 16.47 22.75 -27.40
CA ASN A 106 15.30 23.56 -27.69
C ASN A 106 14.29 23.51 -26.53
N SER A 107 13.43 24.52 -26.40
CA SER A 107 12.49 24.67 -25.29
C SER A 107 11.22 23.81 -25.38
N LYS A 108 11.11 22.91 -26.38
CA LYS A 108 9.90 22.11 -26.64
C LYS A 108 10.08 20.62 -26.40
N ASP A 109 11.31 20.14 -26.23
CA ASP A 109 11.58 18.71 -26.07
C ASP A 109 11.43 18.26 -24.61
N ILE A 110 10.80 17.09 -24.45
CA ILE A 110 10.67 16.38 -23.17
C ILE A 110 11.77 15.32 -23.13
N ILE A 111 12.65 15.39 -22.14
CA ILE A 111 13.66 14.35 -21.91
C ILE A 111 13.05 13.28 -21.01
N MET A 112 12.77 12.11 -21.58
CA MET A 112 12.36 10.96 -20.76
C MET A 112 13.55 10.46 -19.95
N THR A 113 13.35 10.33 -18.64
CA THR A 113 14.32 9.72 -17.74
C THR A 113 13.62 8.60 -16.98
N ASP A 114 14.07 7.36 -17.18
CA ASP A 114 13.57 6.24 -16.40
C ASP A 114 14.10 6.35 -14.98
N THR A 115 13.20 6.54 -14.01
CA THR A 115 13.54 6.69 -12.60
C THR A 115 12.71 5.71 -11.78
N SER A 116 13.37 4.96 -10.91
CA SER A 116 12.73 4.07 -9.94
C SER A 116 12.97 4.57 -8.51
N VAL A 117 11.91 4.63 -7.70
CA VAL A 117 12.01 4.96 -6.28
C VAL A 117 11.41 3.81 -5.47
N ASN A 118 12.17 3.29 -4.51
CA ASN A 118 11.69 2.27 -3.58
C ASN A 118 11.39 2.91 -2.23
N VAL A 119 10.15 2.79 -1.77
CA VAL A 119 9.67 3.37 -0.52
C VAL A 119 9.12 2.27 0.38
N ASN A 120 9.72 2.10 1.56
CA ASN A 120 9.19 1.21 2.58
C ASN A 120 8.08 1.92 3.36
N VAL A 121 6.86 1.41 3.29
CA VAL A 121 5.70 1.96 3.99
C VAL A 121 5.18 0.93 5.00
N ALA A 122 4.93 1.38 6.23
CA ALA A 122 4.24 0.58 7.24
C ALA A 122 2.81 1.11 7.41
N LEU A 123 1.84 0.21 7.35
CA LEU A 123 0.45 0.53 7.68
C LEU A 123 0.33 0.65 9.20
N LYS A 124 -0.16 1.80 9.67
CA LYS A 124 -0.41 2.07 11.09
C LYS A 124 -1.81 1.65 11.52
#